data_AF-A0A1H8GL31-F1
#
_entry.id   AF-A0A1H8GL31-F1
#
_cell.length_a   1.000
_cell.length_b   1.000
_cell.length_c   1.000
_cell.angle_alpha   90.00
_cell.angle_beta   90.00
_cell.angle_gamma   90.00
#
_symmetry.space_group_name_H-M   'P 1'
#
loop_
_entity.id
_entity.type
_entity.pdbx_description
1 polymer ?
#
loop_
_entity_poly.entity_id
_entity_poly.type
_entity_poly.pdbx_seq_one_letter_code
_entity_poly.pdbx_strand_id
1 'polypeptide(L)'
;MPLTELAFALLVLLLTPGPTNTLLAVAGTERGWRGALPLIPFEVLAYLLVVVPLALAGQALLTALPVLKPVIGGMAALWVMGLAVKMWRLPEAGAAPQVTAGRVFVTTLLNPKALIVGLVLLPGAGLALRAGLFAALVVSVAAVWAALGACIAGRSDCPARQTAPLFRRIAALWLGALSLGLMLGSLPHL
;
A
#
# COMPACT_ATOMS: atom_id res chain seq x y z
N MET A 1 1.39 -2.44 21.77
CA MET A 1 2.10 -2.62 20.49
C MET A 1 2.88 -1.35 20.20
N PRO A 2 4.21 -1.41 20.12
CA PRO A 2 5.07 -0.30 19.69
C PRO A 2 4.77 0.13 18.25
N LEU A 3 5.08 1.38 17.92
CA LEU A 3 4.74 1.99 16.63
C LEU A 3 5.49 1.33 15.45
N THR A 4 6.70 0.85 15.68
CA THR A 4 7.51 0.14 14.68
C THR A 4 6.89 -1.19 14.27
N GLU A 5 6.50 -2.00 15.25
CA GLU A 5 5.78 -3.27 15.00
C GLU A 5 4.47 -3.00 14.26
N LEU A 6 3.77 -1.91 14.61
CA LEU A 6 2.54 -1.52 13.92
C LEU A 6 2.81 -1.15 12.48
N ALA A 7 3.85 -0.36 12.21
CA ALA A 7 4.25 -0.01 10.85
C ALA A 7 4.55 -1.27 10.02
N PHE A 8 5.29 -2.23 10.57
CA PHE A 8 5.57 -3.50 9.88
C PHE A 8 4.30 -4.32 9.60
N ALA A 9 3.43 -4.49 10.59
CA ALA A 9 2.17 -5.22 10.42
C ALA A 9 1.27 -4.57 9.36
N LEU A 10 1.15 -3.23 9.41
CA LEU A 10 0.41 -2.46 8.41
C LEU A 10 1.04 -2.56 7.02
N LEU A 11 2.37 -2.48 6.91
CA LEU A 11 3.09 -2.60 5.63
C LEU A 11 2.86 -3.97 5.00
N VAL A 12 3.03 -5.05 5.76
CA VAL A 12 2.80 -6.42 5.27
C VAL A 12 1.36 -6.55 4.77
N LEU A 13 0.38 -6.12 5.58
CA LEU A 13 -1.02 -6.21 5.21
C LEU A 13 -1.37 -5.33 4.00
N LEU A 14 -0.89 -4.09 3.94
CA LEU A 14 -1.18 -3.16 2.86
C LEU A 14 -0.51 -3.60 1.55
N LEU A 15 0.70 -4.16 1.60
CA LEU A 15 1.41 -4.67 0.42
C LEU A 15 0.80 -5.95 -0.15
N THR A 16 0.04 -6.74 0.62
CA THR A 16 -0.64 -7.91 0.05
C THR A 16 -1.50 -7.49 -1.16
N PRO A 17 -1.52 -8.25 -2.27
CA PRO A 17 -2.40 -7.93 -3.38
C PRO A 17 -3.86 -7.94 -2.90
N GLY A 18 -4.60 -6.92 -3.27
CA GLY A 18 -5.98 -6.75 -2.86
C GLY A 18 -6.75 -5.87 -3.84
N PRO A 19 -8.06 -5.72 -3.65
CA PRO A 19 -8.95 -5.14 -4.66
C PRO A 19 -8.59 -3.70 -5.02
N THR A 20 -8.36 -2.85 -4.02
CA THR A 20 -7.94 -1.46 -4.23
C THR A 20 -6.53 -1.37 -4.83
N ASN A 21 -5.60 -2.19 -4.34
CA ASN A 21 -4.22 -2.22 -4.84
C ASN A 21 -4.18 -2.60 -6.32
N THR A 22 -4.95 -3.61 -6.73
CA THR A 22 -5.08 -4.01 -8.13
C THR A 22 -5.72 -2.91 -8.96
N LEU A 23 -6.77 -2.23 -8.45
CA LEU A 23 -7.34 -1.08 -9.15
C LEU A 23 -6.34 0.06 -9.35
N LEU A 24 -5.46 0.33 -8.37
CA LEU A 24 -4.41 1.33 -8.53
C LEU A 24 -3.33 0.91 -9.50
N ALA A 25 -2.98 -0.38 -9.54
CA ALA A 25 -2.11 -0.92 -10.57
C ALA A 25 -2.74 -0.75 -11.97
N VAL A 26 -4.02 -1.07 -12.14
CA VAL A 26 -4.75 -0.85 -13.40
C VAL A 26 -4.83 0.64 -13.74
N ALA A 27 -5.06 1.53 -12.77
CA ALA A 27 -4.97 2.96 -13.00
C ALA A 27 -3.57 3.39 -13.50
N GLY A 28 -2.52 2.80 -12.94
CA GLY A 28 -1.14 3.00 -13.38
C GLY A 28 -0.92 2.56 -14.84
N THR A 29 -1.51 1.45 -15.28
CA THR A 29 -1.42 0.99 -16.67
C THR A 29 -2.20 1.93 -17.62
N GLU A 30 -3.38 2.39 -17.21
CA GLU A 30 -4.28 3.26 -17.99
C GLU A 30 -3.74 4.67 -18.23
N ARG A 31 -3.18 5.32 -17.20
CA ARG A 31 -2.84 6.75 -17.23
C ARG A 31 -1.50 7.11 -16.60
N GLY A 32 -0.64 6.11 -16.38
CA GLY A 32 0.69 6.33 -15.81
C GLY A 32 0.68 6.56 -14.31
N TRP A 33 1.87 6.62 -13.74
CA TRP A 33 2.05 6.78 -12.29
C TRP A 33 1.51 8.14 -11.83
N ARG A 34 1.87 9.23 -12.51
CA ARG A 34 1.44 10.58 -12.14
C ARG A 34 -0.07 10.78 -12.31
N GLY A 35 -0.64 10.19 -13.35
CA GLY A 35 -2.08 10.21 -13.58
C GLY A 35 -2.87 9.39 -12.56
N ALA A 36 -2.25 8.41 -11.91
CA ALA A 36 -2.87 7.59 -10.87
C ALA A 36 -2.91 8.26 -9.49
N LEU A 37 -1.93 9.11 -9.15
CA LEU A 37 -1.81 9.75 -7.83
C LEU A 37 -3.07 10.50 -7.35
N PRO A 38 -3.83 11.22 -8.20
CA PRO A 38 -5.07 11.89 -7.78
C PRO A 38 -6.16 10.95 -7.24
N LEU A 39 -6.05 9.63 -7.39
CA LEU A 39 -6.98 8.67 -6.77
C LEU A 39 -6.67 8.36 -5.32
N ILE A 40 -5.40 8.48 -4.92
CA ILE A 40 -4.92 8.07 -3.59
C ILE A 40 -5.71 8.77 -2.46
N PRO A 41 -6.06 10.07 -2.54
CA PRO A 41 -6.88 10.71 -1.52
C PRO A 41 -8.23 10.02 -1.28
N PHE A 42 -8.84 9.44 -2.32
CA PHE A 42 -10.12 8.73 -2.21
C PHE A 42 -9.96 7.38 -1.49
N GLU A 43 -8.86 6.67 -1.73
CA GLU A 43 -8.53 5.47 -0.96
C GLU A 43 -8.28 5.82 0.51
N VAL A 44 -7.46 6.84 0.79
CA VAL A 44 -7.16 7.27 2.16
C VAL A 44 -8.45 7.66 2.89
N LEU A 45 -9.32 8.46 2.26
CA LEU A 45 -10.58 8.88 2.85
C LEU A 45 -11.49 7.69 3.17
N ALA A 46 -11.66 6.77 2.21
CA ALA A 46 -12.47 5.56 2.41
C ALA A 46 -11.93 4.69 3.55
N TYR A 47 -10.61 4.49 3.60
CA TYR A 47 -9.98 3.75 4.70
C TYR A 47 -10.23 4.43 6.04
N LEU A 48 -9.98 5.74 6.17
CA LEU A 48 -10.17 6.46 7.43
C LEU A 48 -11.63 6.44 7.90
N LEU A 49 -12.60 6.53 6.98
CA LEU A 49 -14.03 6.46 7.30
C LEU A 49 -14.45 5.09 7.88
N VAL A 50 -13.73 4.01 7.58
CA VAL A 50 -14.03 2.68 8.13
C VAL A 50 -13.16 2.40 9.36
N VAL A 51 -11.87 2.64 9.24
CA VAL A 51 -10.86 2.26 10.24
C VAL A 51 -11.00 3.06 11.52
N VAL A 52 -11.21 4.38 11.45
CA VAL A 52 -11.26 5.23 12.64
C VAL A 52 -12.49 4.92 13.51
N PRO A 53 -13.72 4.83 12.96
CA PRO A 53 -14.88 4.43 13.76
C PRO A 53 -14.73 3.04 14.36
N LEU A 54 -14.22 2.07 13.61
CA LEU A 54 -13.98 0.72 14.12
C LEU A 54 -12.94 0.68 15.23
N ALA A 55 -11.88 1.49 15.13
CA ALA A 55 -10.84 1.56 16.15
C ALA A 55 -11.35 2.22 17.44
N LEU A 56 -12.16 3.29 17.32
CA LEU A 56 -12.82 3.93 18.44
C LEU A 56 -13.83 3.00 19.13
N ALA A 57 -14.67 2.32 18.34
CA ALA A 57 -15.63 1.34 18.85
C ALA A 57 -14.90 0.16 19.52
N GLY A 58 -13.83 -0.33 18.91
CA GLY A 58 -12.98 -1.38 19.49
C GLY A 58 -12.37 -0.95 20.82
N GLN A 59 -11.88 0.28 20.93
CA GLN A 59 -11.34 0.79 22.19
C GLN A 59 -12.40 0.84 23.29
N ALA A 60 -13.59 1.38 23.01
CA ALA A 60 -14.68 1.48 23.97
C ALA A 60 -15.24 0.11 24.40
N LEU A 61 -15.37 -0.82 23.45
CA LEU A 61 -15.96 -2.13 23.67
C LEU A 61 -14.99 -3.07 24.42
N LEU A 62 -13.69 -3.00 24.14
CA LEU A 62 -12.67 -3.80 24.80
C LEU A 62 -12.40 -3.37 26.24
N THR A 63 -12.59 -2.09 26.57
CA THR A 63 -12.54 -1.62 27.96
C THR A 63 -13.75 -2.08 28.78
N ALA A 64 -14.92 -2.21 28.14
CA ALA A 64 -16.14 -2.61 28.83
C ALA A 64 -16.27 -4.13 28.98
N LEU A 65 -15.88 -4.92 27.96
CA LEU A 65 -16.11 -6.36 27.91
C LEU A 65 -14.95 -7.09 27.21
N PRO A 66 -13.88 -7.48 27.95
CA PRO A 66 -12.68 -8.09 27.37
C PRO A 66 -12.92 -9.43 26.66
N VAL A 67 -14.00 -10.15 27.00
CA VAL A 67 -14.38 -11.43 26.38
C VAL A 67 -14.84 -11.28 24.92
N LEU A 68 -15.26 -10.08 24.51
CA LEU A 68 -15.72 -9.81 23.14
C LEU A 68 -14.58 -9.74 22.12
N LYS A 69 -13.32 -9.56 22.57
CA LYS A 69 -12.15 -9.46 21.69
C LYS A 69 -12.00 -10.68 20.75
N PRO A 70 -11.92 -11.93 21.24
CA PRO A 70 -11.83 -13.10 20.36
C PRO A 70 -13.08 -13.30 19.49
N VAL A 71 -14.27 -12.95 19.99
CA VAL A 71 -15.54 -13.10 19.26
C VAL A 71 -15.61 -12.16 18.06
N ILE A 72 -15.26 -10.89 18.25
CA ILE A 72 -15.19 -9.89 17.17
C ILE A 72 -14.13 -10.29 16.14
N GLY A 73 -12.97 -10.78 16.60
CA GLY A 73 -11.94 -11.32 15.73
C GLY A 73 -12.43 -12.49 14.88
N GLY A 74 -13.18 -13.42 15.48
CA GLY A 74 -13.80 -14.55 14.78
C GLY A 74 -14.84 -14.11 13.74
N MET A 75 -15.74 -13.18 14.10
CA MET A 75 -16.73 -12.64 13.16
C MET A 75 -16.07 -11.88 12.00
N ALA A 76 -15.04 -11.08 12.29
CA ALA A 76 -14.26 -10.40 11.26
C ALA A 76 -13.57 -11.42 10.33
N ALA A 77 -13.01 -12.50 10.86
CA ALA A 77 -12.40 -13.57 10.06
C ALA A 77 -13.42 -14.26 9.13
N LEU A 78 -14.61 -14.59 9.64
CA LEU A 78 -15.69 -15.18 8.84
C LEU A 78 -16.20 -14.22 7.75
N TRP A 79 -16.33 -12.93 8.07
CA TRP A 79 -16.71 -11.91 7.11
C TRP A 79 -15.65 -11.73 6.01
N VAL A 80 -14.36 -11.67 6.38
CA VAL A 80 -13.23 -11.61 5.43
C VAL A 80 -13.21 -12.85 4.53
N MET A 81 -13.47 -14.03 5.07
CA MET A 81 -13.62 -15.27 4.29
C MET A 81 -14.77 -15.16 3.28
N GLY A 82 -15.93 -14.64 3.69
CA GLY A 82 -17.06 -14.37 2.80
C GLY A 82 -16.71 -13.40 1.66
N LEU A 83 -15.96 -12.34 1.95
CA LEU A 83 -15.45 -11.39 0.95
C LEU A 83 -14.47 -12.05 -0.03
N ALA A 84 -13.55 -12.88 0.46
CA ALA A 84 -12.61 -13.63 -0.37
C ALA A 84 -13.34 -14.56 -1.35
N VAL A 85 -14.34 -15.31 -0.86
CA VAL A 85 -15.18 -16.20 -1.71
C VAL A 85 -15.96 -15.40 -2.74
N LYS A 86 -16.51 -14.23 -2.39
CA LYS A 86 -17.24 -13.36 -3.32
C LYS A 86 -16.31 -12.83 -4.42
N MET A 87 -15.07 -12.45 -4.06
CA MET A 87 -14.06 -11.99 -5.01
C MET A 87 -13.56 -13.07 -5.96
N TRP A 88 -13.46 -14.31 -5.48
CA TRP A 88 -13.13 -15.47 -6.31
C TRP A 88 -14.18 -15.74 -7.40
N ARG A 89 -15.41 -15.24 -7.24
CA ARG A 89 -16.55 -15.50 -8.14
C ARG A 89 -16.93 -14.31 -9.02
N LEU A 90 -16.22 -13.17 -8.96
CA LEU A 90 -16.52 -12.06 -9.87
C LEU A 90 -16.15 -12.48 -11.30
N PRO A 91 -17.08 -12.38 -12.28
CA PRO A 91 -16.74 -12.62 -13.67
C PRO A 91 -15.68 -11.63 -14.14
N GLU A 92 -14.77 -12.08 -15.01
CA GLU A 92 -13.93 -11.19 -15.79
C GLU A 92 -14.82 -10.27 -16.62
N ALA A 93 -14.98 -9.02 -16.20
CA ALA A 93 -15.75 -8.05 -16.97
C ALA A 93 -14.95 -7.67 -18.22
N GLY A 94 -15.46 -8.04 -19.39
CA GLY A 94 -14.99 -7.51 -20.68
C GLY A 94 -14.94 -5.98 -20.70
N ALA A 95 -14.10 -5.42 -21.58
CA ALA A 95 -13.84 -3.98 -21.76
C ALA A 95 -13.91 -3.20 -20.43
N ALA A 96 -12.98 -3.51 -19.52
CA ALA A 96 -12.98 -2.95 -18.16
C ALA A 96 -13.17 -1.42 -18.19
N PRO A 97 -14.21 -0.88 -17.52
CA PRO A 97 -14.41 0.56 -17.43
C PRO A 97 -13.19 1.22 -16.77
N GLN A 98 -12.80 2.40 -17.27
CA GLN A 98 -11.71 3.21 -16.73
C GLN A 98 -11.77 3.27 -15.20
N VAL A 99 -10.62 3.18 -14.54
CA VAL A 99 -10.56 3.27 -13.08
C VAL A 99 -10.91 4.70 -12.64
N THR A 100 -12.03 4.86 -11.94
CA THR A 100 -12.51 6.16 -11.42
C THR A 100 -12.28 6.31 -9.92
N ALA A 101 -12.30 7.55 -9.44
CA ALA A 101 -12.23 7.87 -8.01
C ALA A 101 -13.35 7.19 -7.19
N GLY A 102 -14.57 7.19 -7.70
CA GLY A 102 -15.70 6.51 -7.04
C GLY A 102 -15.51 5.01 -6.94
N ARG A 103 -14.95 4.36 -7.97
CA ARG A 103 -14.63 2.93 -7.94
C ARG A 103 -13.56 2.60 -6.90
N VAL A 104 -12.50 3.42 -6.82
CA VAL A 104 -11.45 3.29 -5.79
C VAL A 104 -12.05 3.48 -4.40
N PHE A 105 -12.85 4.52 -4.19
CA PHE A 105 -13.49 4.81 -2.91
C PHE A 105 -14.38 3.66 -2.43
N VAL A 106 -15.34 3.21 -3.26
CA VAL A 106 -16.27 2.13 -2.88
C VAL A 106 -15.54 0.81 -2.67
N THR A 107 -14.58 0.47 -3.54
CA THR A 107 -13.79 -0.76 -3.38
C THR A 107 -12.97 -0.75 -2.09
N THR A 108 -12.48 0.43 -1.69
CA THR A 108 -11.74 0.61 -0.43
C THR A 108 -12.65 0.55 0.79
N LEU A 109 -13.85 1.13 0.70
CA LEU A 109 -14.84 1.08 1.77
C LEU A 109 -15.25 -0.36 2.09
N LEU A 110 -15.35 -1.19 1.04
CA LEU A 110 -15.67 -2.62 1.13
C LEU A 110 -14.43 -3.50 1.33
N ASN A 111 -13.25 -2.92 1.49
CA ASN A 111 -12.01 -3.66 1.53
C ASN A 111 -11.87 -4.41 2.86
N PRO A 112 -11.71 -5.75 2.85
CA PRO A 112 -11.58 -6.54 4.07
C PRO A 112 -10.38 -6.12 4.94
N LYS A 113 -9.34 -5.53 4.35
CA LYS A 113 -8.18 -5.02 5.09
C LYS A 113 -8.58 -3.90 6.06
N ALA A 114 -9.57 -3.07 5.71
CA ALA A 114 -10.03 -2.00 6.59
C ALA A 114 -10.55 -2.54 7.93
N LEU A 115 -11.16 -3.73 7.94
CA LEU A 115 -11.63 -4.38 9.16
C LEU A 115 -10.47 -4.88 10.02
N ILE A 116 -9.50 -5.57 9.42
CA ILE A 116 -8.30 -6.05 10.14
C ILE A 116 -7.56 -4.86 10.76
N VAL A 117 -7.38 -3.79 9.98
CA VAL A 117 -6.73 -2.56 10.45
C VAL A 117 -7.53 -1.92 11.59
N GLY A 118 -8.83 -1.70 11.41
CA GLY A 118 -9.68 -0.99 12.37
C GLY A 118 -9.95 -1.78 13.67
N LEU A 119 -10.07 -3.10 13.60
CA LEU A 119 -10.46 -3.92 14.76
C LEU A 119 -9.29 -4.58 15.47
N VAL A 120 -8.17 -4.81 14.79
CA VAL A 120 -7.03 -5.57 15.34
C VAL A 120 -5.80 -4.69 15.52
N LEU A 121 -5.44 -3.89 14.51
CA LEU A 121 -4.14 -3.22 14.48
C LEU A 121 -4.15 -1.81 15.09
N LEU A 122 -5.17 -1.00 14.82
CA LEU A 122 -5.23 0.38 15.31
C LEU A 122 -5.69 0.57 16.77
N PRO A 123 -6.62 -0.23 17.35
CA PRO A 123 -7.16 0.07 18.68
C PRO A 123 -6.07 0.24 19.75
N GLY A 124 -6.23 1.27 20.59
CA GLY A 124 -5.35 1.56 21.73
C GLY A 124 -4.95 3.03 21.83
N ALA A 125 -4.11 3.34 22.81
CA ALA A 125 -3.66 4.70 23.07
C ALA A 125 -2.92 5.32 21.86
N GLY A 126 -3.12 6.63 21.66
CA GLY A 126 -2.49 7.38 20.58
C GLY A 126 -3.11 7.14 19.20
N LEU A 127 -4.43 6.91 19.12
CA LEU A 127 -5.13 6.62 17.87
C LEU A 127 -4.86 7.63 16.75
N ALA A 128 -4.78 8.94 17.06
CA ALA A 128 -4.48 9.97 16.07
C ALA A 128 -3.11 9.75 15.39
N LEU A 129 -2.06 9.46 16.19
CA LEU A 129 -0.73 9.18 15.66
C LEU A 129 -0.72 7.90 14.82
N ARG A 130 -1.41 6.84 15.28
CA ARG A 130 -1.53 5.56 14.56
C ARG A 130 -2.30 5.71 13.25
N ALA A 131 -3.38 6.49 13.25
CA ALA A 131 -4.15 6.80 12.05
C ALA A 131 -3.33 7.63 11.05
N GLY A 132 -2.53 8.59 11.55
CA GLY A 132 -1.60 9.37 10.72
C GLY A 132 -0.52 8.48 10.06
N LEU A 133 0.10 7.58 10.83
CA LEU A 133 1.03 6.58 10.29
C LEU A 133 0.35 5.70 9.24
N PHE A 134 -0.84 5.17 9.55
CA PHE A 134 -1.59 4.34 8.64
C PHE A 134 -1.91 5.07 7.32
N ALA A 135 -2.38 6.31 7.38
CA ALA A 135 -2.64 7.12 6.19
C ALA A 135 -1.37 7.34 5.35
N ALA A 136 -0.23 7.63 5.98
CA ALA A 136 1.05 7.77 5.29
C ALA A 136 1.49 6.47 4.60
N LEU A 137 1.28 5.32 5.25
CA LEU A 137 1.58 4.01 4.67
C LEU A 137 0.63 3.66 3.51
N VAL A 138 -0.67 3.98 3.62
CA VAL A 138 -1.63 3.82 2.52
C VAL A 138 -1.17 4.62 1.32
N VAL A 139 -0.85 5.91 1.49
CA VAL A 139 -0.34 6.76 0.39
C VAL A 139 0.88 6.14 -0.28
N SER A 140 1.84 5.69 0.53
CA SER A 140 3.10 5.13 0.04
C SER A 140 2.87 3.83 -0.75
N VAL A 141 2.08 2.91 -0.20
CA VAL A 141 1.79 1.61 -0.82
C VAL A 141 0.93 1.79 -2.07
N ALA A 142 -0.05 2.70 -2.03
CA ALA A 142 -0.88 3.06 -3.18
C ALA A 142 -0.03 3.57 -4.35
N ALA A 143 0.93 4.46 -4.06
CA ALA A 143 1.87 4.97 -5.05
C ALA A 143 2.77 3.86 -5.64
N VAL A 144 3.18 2.88 -4.82
CA VAL A 144 3.94 1.69 -5.28
C VAL A 144 3.11 0.85 -6.25
N TRP A 145 1.84 0.56 -5.94
CA TRP A 145 0.97 -0.20 -6.84
C TRP A 145 0.68 0.55 -8.15
N ALA A 146 0.45 1.86 -8.09
CA ALA A 146 0.33 2.69 -9.28
C ALA A 146 1.62 2.69 -10.12
N ALA A 147 2.78 2.77 -9.48
CA ALA A 147 4.08 2.71 -10.15
C ALA A 147 4.29 1.34 -10.82
N LEU A 148 3.97 0.25 -10.13
CA LEU A 148 4.03 -1.10 -10.65
C LEU A 148 3.23 -1.21 -11.96
N GLY A 149 1.98 -0.75 -11.95
CA GLY A 149 1.13 -0.72 -13.14
C GLY A 149 1.73 0.09 -14.29
N ALA A 150 2.19 1.31 -14.01
CA ALA A 150 2.82 2.17 -15.03
C ALA A 150 4.09 1.54 -15.63
N CYS A 151 4.90 0.87 -14.81
CA CYS A 151 6.11 0.20 -15.25
C CYS A 151 5.82 -1.07 -16.07
N ILE A 152 4.83 -1.88 -15.68
CA ILE A 152 4.37 -3.04 -16.45
C ILE A 152 3.88 -2.60 -17.83
N ALA A 153 3.16 -1.48 -17.91
CA ALA A 153 2.68 -0.92 -19.17
C ALA A 153 3.76 -0.16 -19.98
N GLY A 154 5.02 -0.15 -19.54
CA GLY A 154 6.13 0.51 -20.23
C GLY A 154 6.01 2.04 -20.34
N ARG A 155 5.18 2.67 -19.48
CA ARG A 155 4.93 4.12 -19.52
C ARG A 155 6.22 4.91 -19.25
N SER A 156 6.36 6.05 -19.92
CA SER A 156 7.53 6.94 -19.78
C SER A 156 7.65 7.56 -18.39
N ASP A 157 6.53 7.71 -17.67
CA ASP A 157 6.48 8.27 -16.32
C ASP A 157 6.64 7.21 -15.20
N CYS A 158 6.96 5.95 -15.54
CA CYS A 158 7.34 4.92 -14.57
C CYS A 158 8.51 5.41 -13.67
N PRO A 159 8.37 5.44 -12.34
CA PRO A 159 9.40 5.92 -11.42
C PRO A 159 10.74 5.16 -11.56
N ALA A 160 10.67 3.83 -11.71
CA ALA A 160 11.86 3.01 -11.88
C ALA A 160 12.64 3.35 -13.16
N ARG A 161 11.96 3.77 -14.23
CA ARG A 161 12.58 4.20 -15.48
C ARG A 161 13.23 5.58 -15.34
N GLN A 162 12.65 6.47 -14.53
CA GLN A 162 13.20 7.80 -14.23
C GLN A 162 14.43 7.73 -13.31
N THR A 163 14.51 6.75 -12.40
CA THR A 163 15.68 6.57 -11.52
C THR A 163 16.79 5.71 -12.14
N ALA A 164 16.48 4.88 -13.13
CA ALA A 164 17.46 4.11 -13.91
C ALA A 164 18.66 4.92 -14.44
N PRO A 165 18.53 6.13 -15.03
CA PRO A 165 19.68 6.92 -15.47
C PRO A 165 20.57 7.38 -14.31
N LEU A 166 20.02 7.67 -13.13
CA LEU A 166 20.82 8.04 -11.96
C LEU A 166 21.64 6.83 -11.45
N PHE A 167 21.00 5.66 -11.36
CA PHE A 167 21.69 4.43 -10.98
C PHE A 167 22.82 4.07 -11.96
N ARG A 168 22.57 4.24 -13.26
CA ARG A 168 23.61 4.08 -14.31
C ARG A 168 24.74 5.08 -14.17
N ARG A 169 24.46 6.34 -13.82
CA ARG A 169 25.49 7.37 -13.59
C ARG A 169 26.36 7.03 -12.37
N ILE A 170 25.75 6.58 -11.27
CA ILE A 170 26.48 6.16 -10.07
C ILE A 170 27.36 4.93 -10.38
N ALA A 171 26.80 3.93 -11.08
CA ALA A 171 27.56 2.76 -11.50
C ALA A 171 28.73 3.12 -12.44
N ALA A 172 28.52 4.06 -13.38
CA ALA A 172 29.56 4.55 -14.27
C ALA A 172 30.66 5.32 -13.52
N LEU A 173 30.30 6.18 -12.56
CA LEU A 173 31.26 6.89 -11.71
C LEU A 173 32.08 5.91 -10.86
N TRP A 174 31.43 4.89 -10.29
CA TRP A 174 32.09 3.84 -9.53
C TRP A 174 33.08 3.04 -10.39
N LEU A 175 32.66 2.59 -11.58
CA LEU A 175 33.54 1.90 -12.53
C LEU A 175 34.70 2.78 -12.98
N GLY A 176 34.48 4.07 -13.20
CA GLY A 176 35.52 5.04 -13.51
C GLY A 176 36.54 5.19 -12.38
N ALA A 177 36.06 5.29 -11.14
CA ALA A 177 36.92 5.37 -9.95
C ALA A 177 37.75 4.09 -9.75
N LEU A 178 37.14 2.91 -9.93
CA LEU A 178 37.86 1.63 -9.91
C LEU A 178 38.93 1.56 -10.99
N SER A 179 38.60 1.96 -12.22
CA SER A 179 39.56 1.99 -13.34
C SER A 179 40.76 2.90 -13.05
N LEU A 180 40.51 4.11 -12.53
CA LEU A 180 41.55 5.05 -12.10
C LEU A 180 42.41 4.50 -10.97
N GLY A 181 41.79 3.86 -9.96
CA GLY A 181 42.51 3.21 -8.87
C GLY A 181 43.42 2.08 -9.34
N LEU A 182 42.95 1.25 -10.28
CA LEU A 182 43.77 0.22 -10.91
C LEU A 182 44.92 0.82 -11.73
N MET A 183 44.67 1.90 -12.48
CA MET A 183 45.71 2.60 -13.25
C MET A 183 46.80 3.16 -12.33
N LEU A 184 46.42 3.86 -11.26
CA LEU A 184 47.37 4.44 -10.31
C LEU A 184 48.15 3.38 -9.53
N GLY A 185 47.51 2.26 -9.19
CA GLY A 185 48.18 1.12 -8.56
C GLY A 185 49.09 0.32 -9.51
N SER A 186 48.93 0.47 -10.83
CA SER A 186 49.78 -0.17 -11.85
C SER A 186 51.03 0.65 -12.22
N LEU A 187 51.14 1.90 -11.73
CA LEU A 187 52.35 2.70 -11.92
C LEU A 187 53.47 2.17 -11.00
N PRO A 188 54.67 1.87 -11.53
CA PRO A 188 55.80 1.45 -10.71
C PRO A 188 56.17 2.58 -9.75
N HIS A 189 56.21 2.28 -8.45
CA HIS A 189 56.74 3.20 -7.44
C HIS A 189 58.22 3.48 -7.76
N LEU A 190 58.51 4.65 -8.32
CA LEU A 190 59.86 5.20 -8.49
C LEU A 190 60.35 5.84 -7.19
#